data_AF-A0A317JI65-F1
#
_entry.id   AF-A0A317JI65-F1
#
_cell.length_a   1.000
_cell.length_b   1.000
_cell.length_c   1.000
_cell.angle_alpha   90.00
_cell.angle_beta   90.00
_cell.angle_gamma   90.00
#
_symmetry.space_group_name_H-M   'P 1'
#
loop_
_entity.id
_entity.type
_entity.pdbx_description
1 polymer ?
#
loop_
_entity_poly.entity_id
_entity_poly.type
_entity_poly.pdbx_seq_one_letter_code
_entity_poly.pdbx_strand_id
1 'polypeptide(L)'
;MWINRDFLDNWDPNQSLEAVLLRGPRQIGKSSMLLKMTPVPRSKIFLDDPNEQSRAAQDPEFVTSQLSLLTLIDEIQRAPELLFSIKKILINSAGIGLKPISRRCRRHTV
;
A
#
# COMPACT_ATOMS: atom_id res chain seq x y z
N MET A 1 0.44 -23.14 -8.86
CA MET A 1 1.54 -23.54 -7.94
C MET A 1 1.97 -22.30 -7.17
N TRP A 2 1.96 -22.35 -5.84
CA TRP A 2 2.42 -21.25 -4.99
C TRP A 2 3.90 -21.45 -4.69
N ILE A 3 4.70 -20.39 -4.86
CA ILE A 3 6.12 -20.39 -4.48
C ILE A 3 6.22 -19.60 -3.18
N ASN A 4 6.76 -20.24 -2.14
CA ASN A 4 7.07 -19.52 -0.92
C ASN A 4 8.22 -18.56 -1.19
N ARG A 5 8.01 -17.27 -0.90
CA ARG A 5 8.97 -16.20 -1.17
C ARG A 5 9.68 -15.88 0.14
N ASP A 6 11.00 -15.74 0.13
CA ASP A 6 11.83 -15.38 1.30
C ASP A 6 11.35 -14.10 2.03
N PHE A 7 10.63 -13.22 1.32
CA PHE A 7 9.98 -12.06 1.91
C PHE A 7 8.97 -12.42 3.00
N LEU A 8 8.25 -13.54 2.85
CA LEU A 8 7.25 -14.01 3.81
C LEU A 8 7.90 -14.44 5.12
N ASP A 9 9.09 -15.02 5.03
CA ASP A 9 9.83 -15.51 6.19
C ASP A 9 10.43 -14.36 7.02
N ASN A 10 10.63 -13.19 6.39
CA ASN A 10 11.23 -12.01 7.00
C ASN A 10 10.21 -10.88 7.28
N TRP A 11 8.94 -11.08 6.95
CA TRP A 11 7.90 -10.08 7.17
C TRP A 11 7.40 -10.15 8.61
N ASP A 12 7.64 -9.10 9.39
CA ASP A 12 7.03 -8.92 10.71
C ASP A 12 5.70 -8.15 10.57
N PRO A 13 4.54 -8.80 10.73
CA PRO A 13 3.25 -8.13 10.67
C PRO A 13 3.03 -7.13 11.82
N ASN A 14 3.86 -7.18 12.87
CA ASN A 14 3.82 -6.24 13.99
C ASN A 14 4.68 -4.99 13.76
N GLN A 15 5.45 -4.93 12.67
CA GLN A 15 6.01 -3.64 12.25
C GLN A 15 4.86 -2.76 11.76
N SER A 16 4.58 -1.68 12.49
CA SER A 16 3.57 -0.68 12.16
C SER A 16 4.02 0.15 10.96
N LEU A 17 3.94 -0.44 9.77
CA LEU A 17 4.09 0.27 8.50
C LEU A 17 2.73 0.79 8.08
N GLU A 18 2.52 2.11 8.23
CA GLU A 18 1.26 2.77 7.87
C GLU A 18 0.99 2.68 6.35
N ALA A 19 2.03 2.55 5.53
CA ALA A 19 1.94 2.31 4.10
C ALA A 19 3.12 1.50 3.58
N VAL A 20 2.87 0.68 2.55
CA VAL A 20 3.88 -0.18 1.90
C VAL A 20 3.75 -0.04 0.39
N LEU A 21 4.87 0.28 -0.28
CA LEU A 21 4.94 0.30 -1.74
C LEU A 21 5.65 -0.96 -2.24
N LEU A 22 4.92 -1.80 -2.98
CA LEU A 22 5.47 -2.99 -3.60
C LEU A 22 5.72 -2.75 -5.10
N ARG A 23 6.99 -2.77 -5.52
CA ARG A 23 7.38 -2.63 -6.93
C ARG A 23 7.90 -3.95 -7.50
N GLY A 24 7.75 -4.12 -8.82
CA GLY A 24 8.31 -5.25 -9.55
C GLY A 24 7.58 -5.53 -10.87
N PRO A 25 8.11 -6.42 -11.73
CA PRO A 25 7.50 -6.77 -13.01
C PRO A 25 6.03 -7.18 -12.91
N ARG A 26 5.23 -6.93 -13.97
CA ARG A 26 3.84 -7.39 -14.04
C ARG A 26 3.79 -8.93 -13.98
N GLN A 27 2.68 -9.47 -13.49
CA GLN A 27 2.38 -10.92 -13.46
C GLN A 27 3.29 -11.82 -12.59
N ILE A 28 4.14 -11.27 -11.73
CA ILE A 28 4.94 -12.07 -10.77
C ILE A 28 4.17 -12.51 -9.50
N GLY A 29 2.88 -12.15 -9.41
CA GLY A 29 2.01 -12.50 -8.27
C GLY A 29 2.07 -11.53 -7.08
N LYS A 30 2.42 -10.25 -7.30
CA LYS A 30 2.51 -9.22 -6.24
C LYS A 30 1.21 -9.08 -5.44
N SER A 31 0.10 -8.80 -6.12
CA SER A 31 -1.21 -8.61 -5.50
C SER A 31 -1.71 -9.92 -4.86
N SER A 32 -1.46 -11.07 -5.50
CA SER A 32 -1.76 -12.40 -4.95
C SER A 32 -1.00 -12.68 -3.65
N MET A 33 0.25 -12.23 -3.57
CA MET A 33 1.08 -12.40 -2.39
C MET A 33 0.59 -11.55 -1.22
N LEU A 34 0.32 -10.27 -1.47
CA LEU A 34 -0.24 -9.38 -0.45
C LEU A 34 -1.57 -9.92 0.08
N LEU A 35 -2.44 -10.44 -0.80
CA LEU A 35 -3.72 -11.04 -0.41
C LEU A 35 -3.57 -12.25 0.50
N LYS A 36 -2.56 -13.09 0.26
CA LYS A 36 -2.32 -14.28 1.08
C LYS A 36 -1.71 -13.96 2.45
N MET A 37 -0.99 -12.83 2.55
CA MET A 37 -0.34 -12.40 3.79
C MET A 37 -1.29 -11.83 4.84
N THR A 38 -2.52 -11.44 4.47
CA THR A 38 -3.49 -10.90 5.44
C THR A 38 -4.67 -11.81 5.66
N PRO A 39 -5.03 -12.05 6.93
CA PRO A 39 -6.22 -12.82 7.28
C PRO A 39 -7.53 -12.03 7.07
N VAL A 40 -7.46 -10.70 6.92
CA VAL A 40 -8.64 -9.82 6.75
C VAL A 40 -8.83 -9.40 5.30
N PRO A 41 -10.09 -9.24 4.86
CA PRO A 41 -10.39 -8.72 3.53
C PRO A 41 -9.86 -7.29 3.40
N ARG A 42 -9.06 -7.05 2.35
CA ARG A 42 -8.64 -5.70 1.97
C ARG A 42 -9.66 -5.08 1.05
N SER A 43 -9.95 -3.80 1.26
CA SER A 43 -10.51 -3.00 0.17
C SER A 43 -9.50 -2.97 -0.97
N LYS A 44 -9.99 -3.03 -2.22
CA LYS A 44 -9.12 -3.01 -3.41
C LYS A 44 -9.59 -1.91 -4.34
N ILE A 45 -8.64 -1.09 -4.77
CA ILE A 45 -8.84 -0.09 -5.81
C ILE A 45 -7.90 -0.44 -6.95
N PHE A 46 -8.46 -0.67 -8.13
CA PHE A 46 -7.70 -0.93 -9.35
C PHE A 46 -7.75 0.31 -10.23
N LEU A 47 -6.67 1.08 -10.28
CA LEU A 47 -6.63 2.34 -11.06
C LEU A 47 -6.39 2.11 -12.55
N ASP A 48 -6.32 0.85 -12.99
CA ASP A 48 -6.46 0.48 -14.39
C ASP A 48 -7.93 0.51 -14.86
N ASP A 49 -8.91 0.53 -13.95
CA ASP A 49 -10.31 0.78 -14.31
C ASP A 49 -10.50 2.28 -14.63
N PRO A 50 -10.99 2.64 -15.83
CA PRO A 50 -11.16 4.04 -16.22
C PRO A 50 -12.08 4.84 -15.30
N ASN A 51 -13.09 4.20 -14.70
CA ASN A 51 -14.00 4.88 -13.77
C ASN A 51 -13.28 5.20 -12.46
N GLU A 52 -12.54 4.24 -11.91
CA GLU A 52 -11.75 4.46 -10.68
C GLU A 52 -10.63 5.47 -10.91
N GLN A 53 -9.97 5.42 -12.07
CA GLN A 53 -8.97 6.42 -12.47
C GLN A 53 -9.59 7.81 -12.57
N SER A 54 -10.73 7.95 -13.26
CA SER A 54 -11.42 9.23 -13.42
C SER A 54 -11.88 9.79 -12.07
N ARG A 55 -12.45 8.93 -11.20
CA ARG A 55 -12.85 9.32 -9.84
C ARG A 55 -11.67 9.79 -9.00
N ALA A 56 -10.57 9.04 -9.05
CA ALA A 56 -9.33 9.38 -8.34
C ALA A 56 -8.70 10.69 -8.83
N ALA A 57 -8.80 11.00 -10.12
CA ALA A 57 -8.30 12.24 -10.69
C ALA A 57 -9.21 13.45 -10.38
N GLN A 58 -10.52 13.24 -10.37
CA GLN A 58 -11.51 14.32 -10.14
C GLN A 58 -11.62 14.72 -8.67
N ASP A 59 -11.69 13.75 -7.77
CA ASP A 59 -11.81 14.00 -6.32
C ASP A 59 -10.97 13.00 -5.51
N PRO A 60 -9.65 13.22 -5.44
CA PRO A 60 -8.75 12.36 -4.68
C PRO A 60 -9.10 12.30 -3.18
N GLU A 61 -9.60 13.41 -2.60
CA GLU A 61 -9.94 13.47 -1.18
C GLU A 61 -11.14 12.59 -0.86
N PHE A 62 -12.21 12.66 -1.67
CA PHE A 62 -13.38 11.79 -1.53
C PHE A 62 -13.00 10.31 -1.64
N VAL A 63 -12.20 9.93 -2.65
CA VAL A 63 -11.73 8.54 -2.81
C VAL A 63 -10.96 8.09 -1.56
N THR A 64 -10.06 8.92 -1.05
CA THR A 64 -9.30 8.58 0.16
C THR A 64 -10.14 8.50 1.43
N SER A 65 -11.24 9.26 1.52
CA SER A 65 -12.18 9.20 2.65
C SER A 65 -12.95 7.87 2.73
N GLN A 66 -13.10 7.18 1.59
CA GLN A 66 -13.77 5.88 1.50
C GLN A 66 -12.85 4.69 1.76
N LEU A 67 -11.54 4.93 1.97
CA LEU A 67 -10.57 3.87 2.23
C LEU A 67 -10.83 3.23 3.59
N SER A 68 -10.77 1.90 3.61
CA SER A 68 -10.75 1.15 4.86
C SER A 68 -9.32 1.04 5.40
N LEU A 69 -9.19 0.67 6.68
CA LEU A 69 -7.92 0.53 7.41
C LEU A 69 -6.86 -0.31 6.67
N LEU A 70 -7.28 -1.25 5.80
CA LEU A 70 -6.40 -2.07 4.98
C LEU A 70 -6.87 -2.02 3.51
N THR A 71 -6.34 -1.06 2.76
CA THR A 71 -6.63 -0.91 1.32
C THR A 71 -5.41 -1.27 0.46
N LEU A 72 -5.62 -2.10 -0.55
CA LEU A 72 -4.69 -2.34 -1.65
C LEU A 72 -5.04 -1.40 -2.80
N ILE A 73 -4.08 -0.57 -3.22
CA ILE A 73 -4.21 0.27 -4.40
C ILE A 73 -3.25 -0.28 -5.47
N ASP A 74 -3.80 -0.73 -6.59
CA ASP A 74 -3.01 -1.25 -7.71
C ASP A 74 -2.81 -0.19 -8.79
N GLU A 75 -1.66 -0.24 -9.45
CA GLU A 75 -1.26 0.66 -10.55
C GLU A 75 -1.39 2.16 -10.20
N ILE A 76 -0.96 2.55 -8.98
CA ILE A 76 -1.01 3.93 -8.44
C ILE A 76 -0.45 5.01 -9.38
N GLN A 77 0.48 4.66 -10.26
CA GLN A 77 1.02 5.60 -11.24
C GLN A 77 -0.02 6.09 -12.26
N ARG A 78 -1.22 5.48 -12.33
CA ARG A 78 -2.35 5.92 -13.16
C ARG A 78 -3.08 7.15 -12.60
N ALA A 79 -3.01 7.36 -11.29
CA ALA A 79 -3.63 8.48 -10.58
C ALA A 79 -2.70 8.98 -9.46
N PRO A 80 -1.55 9.58 -9.82
CA PRO A 80 -0.56 10.05 -8.84
C PRO A 80 -1.10 11.13 -7.89
N GLU A 81 -2.20 11.80 -8.25
CA GLU A 81 -2.88 12.82 -7.46
C GLU A 81 -3.33 12.28 -6.09
N LEU A 82 -3.70 10.99 -6.02
CA LEU A 82 -4.04 10.30 -4.78
C LEU A 82 -2.92 10.31 -3.74
N LEU A 83 -1.66 10.38 -4.18
CA LEU A 83 -0.50 10.33 -3.27
C LEU A 83 -0.52 11.50 -2.28
N PHE A 84 -1.02 12.67 -2.68
CA PHE A 84 -1.11 13.82 -1.80
C PHE A 84 -2.15 13.61 -0.69
N SER A 85 -3.33 13.11 -1.04
CA SER A 85 -4.41 12.80 -0.08
C SER A 85 -4.03 11.65 0.85
N ILE A 86 -3.40 10.59 0.32
CA ILE A 86 -2.87 9.48 1.13
C ILE A 86 -1.83 10.01 2.13
N LYS A 87 -0.91 10.87 1.70
CA LYS A 87 0.09 11.48 2.58
C LYS A 87 -0.56 12.25 3.73
N LYS A 88 -1.62 13.03 3.49
CA LYS A 88 -2.35 13.75 4.54
C LYS A 88 -2.91 12.77 5.59
N ILE A 89 -3.53 11.68 5.14
CA ILE A 89 -4.10 10.66 6.04
C ILE A 89 -3.00 10.03 6.89
N LEU A 90 -1.90 9.60 6.28
CA LEU A 90 -0.78 8.96 6.99
C LEU A 90 -0.14 9.89 8.04
N ILE A 91 0.04 11.17 7.72
CA ILE A 91 0.55 12.16 8.68
C ILE A 91 -0.41 12.33 9.86
N ASN A 92 -1.72 12.34 9.60
CA ASN A 92 -2.72 12.52 10.65
C ASN A 92 -2.91 11.25 11.49
N SER A 93 -2.70 10.05 10.93
CA SER A 93 -2.74 8.80 11.69
C SER A 93 -1.56 8.64 12.66
N ALA A 94 -0.42 9.29 12.36
CA ALA A 94 0.76 9.27 13.23
C ALA A 94 0.56 9.95 14.61
N GLY A 95 -0.57 10.62 14.84
CA GLY A 95 -0.96 11.20 16.12
C GLY A 95 -1.44 10.17 17.16
N ILE A 96 -1.75 8.93 16.75
CA ILE A 96 -2.10 7.84 17.66
C ILE A 96 -0.83 7.02 17.93
N GLY A 97 0.04 7.58 18.77
CA GLY A 97 1.06 6.86 19.55
C GLY A 97 1.86 5.78 18.83
N LEU A 98 2.70 6.14 17.85
CA LEU A 98 3.77 5.25 17.37
C LEU A 98 5.13 5.90 17.65
N LYS A 99 5.94 5.23 18.48
CA LYS A 99 7.36 5.58 18.70
C LYS A 99 8.04 5.68 17.33
N PRO A 100 8.90 6.69 17.11
CA PRO A 100 9.64 6.81 15.86
C PRO A 100 10.48 5.57 15.65
N ILE A 101 10.23 4.85 14.56
CA ILE A 101 11.09 3.75 14.11
C ILE A 101 12.45 4.37 13.84
N SER A 102 13.44 4.06 14.69
CA SER A 102 14.82 4.45 14.49
C SER A 102 15.26 3.95 13.12
N ARG A 103 15.44 4.87 12.16
CA ARG A 103 15.81 4.54 10.79
C ARG A 103 17.19 3.91 10.77
N ARG A 104 17.29 2.59 10.85
CA ARG A 104 18.48 1.86 10.41
C ARG A 104 18.37 1.70 8.90
N CYS A 105 18.70 2.78 8.19
CA CYS A 105 18.94 2.75 6.76
C CYS A 105 20.17 1.86 6.52
N ARG A 106 19.97 0.54 6.36
CA ARG A 106 21.03 -0.33 5.84
C ARG A 106 21.15 -0.05 4.35
N ARG A 107 22.08 0.85 4.01
CA ARG A 107 22.60 0.97 2.65
C ARG A 107 23.19 -0.39 2.27
N HIS A 108 22.46 -1.15 1.46
CA HIS A 108 23.06 -2.23 0.69
C HIS A 108 23.71 -1.56 -0.51
N THR A 109 25.00 -1.31 -0.40
CA THR A 109 25.85 -1.08 -1.56
C THR A 109 26.01 -2.44 -2.25
N VAL A 110 25.72 -2.48 -3.54
CA VAL A 110 25.99 -3.62 -4.43
C VAL A 110 27.49 -3.88 -4.48
#